data_AF-A0A7M2J6P8-F1
#
_entry.id   AF-A0A7M2J6P8-F1
#
_cell.length_a   1.000
_cell.length_b   1.000
_cell.length_c   1.000
_cell.angle_alpha   90.00
_cell.angle_beta   90.00
_cell.angle_gamma   90.00
#
_symmetry.space_group_name_H-M   'P 1'
#
loop_
_entity.id
_entity.type
_entity.pdbx_description
1 polymer ?
#
loop_
_entity_poly.entity_id
_entity_poly.type
_entity_poly.pdbx_seq_one_letter_code
_entity_poly.pdbx_strand_id
1 'polypeptide(L)'
;MSSILFFPMSMPDETLLSRITRYHFLSGNKTEAETFRDLFGVAPFQLSIIPKQLENLASRLPGVKESNLAELLEINTTFPAYKPFIGLSKEPSKEFDKVLSDVARVPRREGTRNSRAKICLACVQADLIECGYAYWHRAHHVPGVTACWRHGEELLQSCPNCSHPFYRKNRLLPGLTDDCACGWNAVKPANRSLASNEEREFAVFVNDILQRNLPSIDYTVLAACYRRQAKKQGFVHGNLIGTAKLFSSIRDKFSDKIISKIDLAYAAGIRSQWIRLSTTRGQIDMPLARHLLISLHLFGCAEKFEKCLAEESLLASSANPTVRLKEKTLPEHKKKAYREKISMLLGVVLENGK
;
A
#
# COMPACT_ATOMS: atom_id res chain seq x y z
N MET A 1 -23.17 -18.51 -2.30
CA MET A 1 -22.19 -18.35 -1.20
C MET A 1 -22.88 -17.64 -0.07
N SER A 2 -22.73 -18.10 1.18
CA SER A 2 -23.34 -17.43 2.33
C SER A 2 -22.64 -16.09 2.58
N SER A 3 -23.40 -15.00 2.53
CA SER A 3 -22.96 -13.68 2.95
C SER A 3 -22.74 -13.65 4.46
N ILE A 4 -21.73 -12.93 4.94
CA ILE A 4 -21.57 -12.68 6.38
C ILE A 4 -22.57 -11.62 6.83
N LEU A 5 -23.21 -11.83 7.98
CA LEU A 5 -24.27 -10.94 8.48
C LEU A 5 -23.74 -9.60 9.01
N PHE A 6 -22.46 -9.55 9.38
CA PHE A 6 -21.80 -8.39 9.95
C PHE A 6 -20.30 -8.45 9.66
N PHE A 7 -19.70 -7.28 9.50
CA PHE A 7 -18.25 -7.08 9.57
C PHE A 7 -18.01 -5.72 10.24
N PRO A 8 -17.10 -5.61 11.23
CA PRO A 8 -16.94 -4.37 11.99
C PRO A 8 -16.68 -3.20 11.06
N MET A 9 -17.19 -2.02 11.36
CA MET A 9 -16.79 -0.81 10.63
C MET A 9 -15.28 -0.60 10.75
N SER A 10 -14.65 -0.13 9.68
CA SER A 10 -13.22 0.19 9.70
C SER A 10 -12.98 1.41 10.59
N MET A 11 -11.98 1.35 11.48
CA MET A 11 -11.48 2.56 12.14
C MET A 11 -10.52 3.32 11.21
N PRO A 12 -10.29 4.64 11.44
CA PRO A 12 -9.31 5.41 10.67
C PRO A 12 -7.92 4.79 10.77
N ASP A 13 -7.24 4.63 9.64
CA ASP A 13 -5.93 3.97 9.55
C ASP A 13 -5.93 2.51 10.06
N GLU A 14 -7.05 1.81 10.19
CA GLU A 14 -7.05 0.43 10.71
C GLU A 14 -6.60 -0.63 9.68
N THR A 15 -5.69 -1.53 10.09
CA THR A 15 -5.29 -2.67 9.25
C THR A 15 -6.40 -3.70 9.11
N LEU A 16 -6.45 -4.40 7.97
CA LEU A 16 -7.41 -5.49 7.77
C LEU A 16 -7.29 -6.56 8.85
N LEU A 17 -6.06 -6.92 9.25
CA LEU A 17 -5.86 -7.94 10.26
C LEU A 17 -6.37 -7.50 11.64
N SER A 18 -6.25 -6.22 12.00
CA SER A 18 -6.90 -5.67 13.20
C SER A 18 -8.42 -5.79 13.11
N ARG A 19 -9.00 -5.40 11.97
CA ARG A 19 -10.45 -5.47 11.73
C ARG A 19 -10.98 -6.91 11.78
N ILE A 20 -10.20 -7.88 11.28
CA ILE A 20 -10.48 -9.31 11.39
C ILE A 20 -10.39 -9.79 12.85
N THR A 21 -9.37 -9.34 13.60
CA THR A 21 -9.26 -9.62 15.04
C THR A 21 -10.50 -9.09 15.79
N ARG A 22 -10.98 -7.89 15.47
CA ARG A 22 -12.24 -7.36 16.04
C ARG A 22 -13.44 -8.22 15.66
N TYR A 23 -13.54 -8.65 14.40
CA TYR A 23 -14.61 -9.54 13.98
C TYR A 23 -14.59 -10.85 14.78
N HIS A 24 -13.40 -11.45 14.99
CA HIS A 24 -13.25 -12.68 15.78
C HIS A 24 -13.87 -12.56 17.18
N PHE A 25 -13.57 -11.46 17.89
CA PHE A 25 -14.12 -11.21 19.22
C PHE A 25 -15.62 -10.90 19.18
N LEU A 26 -16.07 -10.07 18.25
CA LEU A 26 -17.47 -9.65 18.15
C LEU A 26 -18.41 -10.75 17.65
N SER A 27 -17.92 -11.68 16.83
CA SER A 27 -18.71 -12.81 16.32
C SER A 27 -18.81 -13.96 17.31
N GLY A 28 -18.03 -13.95 18.40
CA GLY A 28 -17.98 -15.04 19.37
C GLY A 28 -17.36 -16.33 18.83
N ASN A 29 -16.58 -16.25 17.76
CA ASN A 29 -15.88 -17.41 17.20
C ASN A 29 -14.88 -17.96 18.21
N LYS A 30 -14.90 -19.28 18.44
CA LYS A 30 -14.05 -19.94 19.43
C LYS A 30 -12.63 -20.13 18.93
N THR A 31 -12.46 -20.24 17.62
CA THR A 31 -11.16 -20.46 17.00
C THR A 31 -10.90 -19.50 15.84
N GLU A 32 -9.62 -19.19 15.61
CA GLU A 32 -9.20 -18.45 14.41
C GLU A 32 -9.66 -19.19 13.13
N ALA A 33 -9.66 -20.53 13.14
CA ALA A 33 -10.09 -21.32 12.00
C ALA A 33 -11.58 -21.12 11.66
N GLU A 34 -12.46 -20.95 12.66
CA GLU A 34 -13.84 -20.53 12.43
C GLU A 34 -13.91 -19.14 11.81
N THR A 35 -13.14 -18.19 12.35
CA THR A 35 -13.09 -16.80 11.84
C THR A 35 -12.68 -16.73 10.38
N PHE A 36 -11.61 -17.45 10.00
CA PHE A 36 -11.16 -17.47 8.61
C PHE A 36 -12.14 -18.22 7.68
N ARG A 37 -12.83 -19.26 8.17
CA ARG A 37 -13.88 -19.94 7.39
C ARG A 37 -15.09 -19.03 7.17
N ASP A 38 -15.49 -18.26 8.16
CA ASP A 38 -16.58 -17.29 8.04
C ASP A 38 -16.24 -16.20 7.01
N LEU A 39 -15.08 -15.56 7.19
CA LEU A 39 -14.70 -14.39 6.40
C LEU A 39 -14.20 -14.73 5.00
N PHE A 40 -13.50 -15.84 4.82
CA PHE A 40 -12.82 -16.17 3.56
C PHE A 40 -13.22 -17.52 2.96
N GLY A 41 -13.93 -18.37 3.71
CA GLY A 41 -14.26 -19.73 3.29
C GLY A 41 -13.09 -20.71 3.30
N VAL A 42 -11.97 -20.35 3.93
CA VAL A 42 -10.74 -21.16 3.91
C VAL A 42 -10.09 -21.22 5.29
N ALA A 43 -9.12 -22.12 5.45
CA ALA A 43 -8.30 -22.20 6.66
C ALA A 43 -7.42 -20.93 6.82
N PRO A 44 -6.90 -20.65 8.04
CA PRO A 44 -6.02 -19.52 8.29
C PRO A 44 -4.82 -19.47 7.35
N PHE A 45 -4.58 -18.29 6.78
CA PHE A 45 -3.47 -18.04 5.85
C PHE A 45 -2.74 -16.75 6.24
N GLN A 46 -1.54 -16.57 5.67
CA GLN A 46 -0.77 -15.37 5.94
C GLN A 46 -1.39 -14.16 5.25
N LEU A 47 -1.84 -13.18 6.04
CA LEU A 47 -2.23 -11.88 5.54
C LEU A 47 -0.98 -11.08 5.19
N SER A 48 -0.75 -10.88 3.89
CA SER A 48 0.30 -10.00 3.33
C SER A 48 -0.21 -8.58 3.10
N ILE A 49 0.66 -7.68 2.62
CA ILE A 49 0.34 -6.31 2.15
C ILE A 49 -1.01 -6.27 1.43
N ILE A 50 -1.19 -7.17 0.46
CA ILE A 50 -2.49 -7.49 -0.12
C ILE A 50 -2.79 -8.96 0.21
N PRO A 51 -3.86 -9.27 0.94
CA PRO A 51 -4.26 -10.64 1.22
C PRO A 51 -4.69 -11.39 -0.05
N LYS A 52 -4.21 -12.63 -0.22
CA LYS A 52 -4.57 -13.48 -1.38
C LYS A 52 -6.07 -13.76 -1.51
N GLN A 53 -6.80 -13.80 -0.40
CA GLN A 53 -8.23 -14.14 -0.35
C GLN A 53 -9.11 -12.90 -0.20
N LEU A 54 -8.61 -11.70 -0.49
CA LEU A 54 -9.38 -10.47 -0.27
C LEU A 54 -10.67 -10.45 -1.11
N GLU A 55 -10.65 -11.02 -2.31
CA GLU A 55 -11.86 -11.18 -3.14
C GLU A 55 -12.93 -12.07 -2.50
N ASN A 56 -12.52 -13.10 -1.74
CA ASN A 56 -13.46 -13.96 -1.04
C ASN A 56 -14.16 -13.19 0.09
N LEU A 57 -13.41 -12.34 0.80
CA LEU A 57 -14.02 -11.46 1.80
C LEU A 57 -14.95 -10.44 1.13
N ALA A 58 -14.49 -9.78 0.07
CA ALA A 58 -15.27 -8.78 -0.66
C ALA A 58 -16.60 -9.33 -1.21
N SER A 59 -16.60 -10.59 -1.69
CA SER A 59 -17.80 -11.26 -2.21
C SER A 59 -18.76 -11.77 -1.12
N ARG A 60 -18.31 -11.85 0.13
CA ARG A 60 -19.13 -12.25 1.28
C ARG A 60 -19.74 -11.05 2.03
N LEU A 61 -19.14 -9.87 1.88
CA LEU A 61 -19.68 -8.63 2.42
C LEU A 61 -20.96 -8.22 1.66
N PRO A 62 -21.91 -7.55 2.33
CA PRO A 62 -23.08 -6.99 1.65
C PRO A 62 -22.65 -5.95 0.61
N GLY A 63 -23.45 -5.79 -0.45
CA GLY A 63 -23.18 -4.83 -1.52
C GLY A 63 -22.46 -5.42 -2.74
N VAL A 64 -21.83 -4.54 -3.52
CA VAL A 64 -21.15 -4.90 -4.78
C VAL A 64 -19.73 -5.36 -4.48
N LYS A 65 -19.35 -6.56 -4.97
CA LYS A 65 -18.04 -7.18 -4.74
C LYS A 65 -16.89 -6.22 -5.09
N GLU A 66 -16.97 -5.57 -6.25
CA GLU A 66 -15.92 -4.69 -6.78
C GLU A 66 -15.73 -3.47 -5.88
N SER A 67 -16.83 -2.87 -5.40
CA SER A 67 -16.79 -1.75 -4.45
C SER A 67 -16.19 -2.17 -3.12
N ASN A 68 -16.61 -3.31 -2.56
CA ASN A 68 -16.06 -3.86 -1.32
C ASN A 68 -14.55 -4.14 -1.46
N LEU A 69 -14.13 -4.70 -2.59
CA LEU A 69 -12.73 -5.01 -2.85
C LEU A 69 -11.88 -3.73 -2.94
N ALA A 70 -12.36 -2.72 -3.66
CA ALA A 70 -11.68 -1.43 -3.80
C ALA A 70 -11.56 -0.73 -2.44
N GLU A 71 -12.64 -0.70 -1.66
CA GLU A 71 -12.64 -0.13 -0.30
C GLU A 71 -11.64 -0.85 0.60
N LEU A 72 -11.71 -2.18 0.70
CA LEU A 72 -10.79 -2.96 1.54
C LEU A 72 -9.32 -2.72 1.17
N LEU A 73 -9.00 -2.67 -0.13
CA LEU A 73 -7.66 -2.35 -0.62
C LEU A 73 -7.22 -0.95 -0.17
N GLU A 74 -8.08 0.04 -0.32
CA GLU A 74 -7.76 1.44 -0.06
C GLU A 74 -7.65 1.77 1.43
N ILE A 75 -8.58 1.28 2.24
CA ILE A 75 -8.72 1.72 3.64
C ILE A 75 -8.15 0.73 4.66
N ASN A 76 -7.97 -0.55 4.30
CA ASN A 76 -7.51 -1.57 5.25
C ASN A 76 -6.16 -2.21 4.90
N THR A 77 -5.55 -1.85 3.77
CA THR A 77 -4.22 -2.38 3.39
C THR A 77 -3.15 -1.29 3.31
N THR A 78 -1.89 -1.70 3.25
CA THR A 78 -0.77 -0.80 2.95
C THR A 78 -0.57 -0.60 1.45
N PHE A 79 -1.41 -1.20 0.58
CA PHE A 79 -1.32 -1.08 -0.87
C PHE A 79 -1.25 0.38 -1.39
N PRO A 80 -2.00 1.35 -0.85
CA PRO A 80 -1.90 2.74 -1.32
C PRO A 80 -0.48 3.31 -1.23
N ALA A 81 0.33 2.86 -0.27
CA ALA A 81 1.74 3.26 -0.19
C ALA A 81 2.60 2.67 -1.31
N TYR A 82 2.24 1.51 -1.86
CA TYR A 82 2.95 0.87 -2.98
C TYR A 82 2.49 1.41 -4.34
N LYS A 83 1.21 1.76 -4.45
CA LYS A 83 0.51 2.13 -5.70
C LYS A 83 1.27 3.11 -6.61
N PRO A 84 1.88 4.22 -6.14
CA PRO A 84 2.62 5.13 -7.02
C PRO A 84 3.97 4.58 -7.51
N PHE A 85 4.48 3.48 -6.94
CA PHE A 85 5.82 2.96 -7.22
C PHE A 85 5.84 1.66 -8.06
N ILE A 86 4.69 1.02 -8.25
CA ILE A 86 4.57 -0.31 -8.88
C ILE A 86 4.24 -0.28 -10.38
N GLY A 87 3.94 0.87 -10.99
CA GLY A 87 3.74 0.99 -12.44
C GLY A 87 2.68 0.06 -13.03
N LEU A 88 1.48 -0.01 -12.44
CA LEU A 88 0.42 -0.87 -12.96
C LEU A 88 -0.02 -0.40 -14.36
N SER A 89 -0.01 -1.33 -15.33
CA SER A 89 -0.51 -1.06 -16.68
C SER A 89 -2.05 -0.93 -16.67
N LYS A 90 -2.57 0.13 -17.32
CA LYS A 90 -3.97 0.59 -17.39
C LYS A 90 -5.00 -0.40 -17.99
N GLU A 91 -4.68 -1.68 -18.18
CA GLU A 91 -5.59 -2.63 -18.82
C GLU A 91 -6.63 -3.23 -17.85
N PRO A 92 -7.95 -3.15 -18.16
CA PRO A 92 -9.03 -3.27 -17.18
C PRO A 92 -9.55 -4.69 -16.85
N SER A 93 -9.06 -5.78 -17.46
CA SER A 93 -9.79 -7.08 -17.37
C SER A 93 -9.22 -8.14 -16.42
N LYS A 94 -8.08 -7.89 -15.75
CA LYS A 94 -7.48 -8.80 -14.74
C LYS A 94 -6.78 -8.04 -13.61
N GLU A 95 -7.42 -6.99 -13.11
CA GLU A 95 -6.75 -5.98 -12.29
C GLU A 95 -6.24 -6.54 -10.96
N PHE A 96 -7.02 -7.34 -10.22
CA PHE A 96 -6.64 -7.78 -8.87
C PHE A 96 -5.49 -8.80 -8.82
N ASP A 97 -5.55 -9.87 -9.63
CA ASP A 97 -4.45 -10.86 -9.72
C ASP A 97 -3.16 -10.22 -10.26
N LYS A 98 -3.29 -9.25 -11.17
CA LYS A 98 -2.17 -8.47 -11.70
C LYS A 98 -1.59 -7.55 -10.63
N VAL A 99 -2.43 -6.82 -9.89
CA VAL A 99 -2.05 -6.00 -8.73
C VAL A 99 -1.31 -6.86 -7.69
N LEU A 100 -1.85 -8.04 -7.35
CA LEU A 100 -1.21 -9.00 -6.46
C LEU A 100 0.16 -9.44 -6.97
N SER A 101 0.27 -9.75 -8.27
CA SER A 101 1.53 -10.13 -8.92
C SER A 101 2.54 -8.98 -8.89
N ASP A 102 2.10 -7.77 -9.19
CA ASP A 102 2.94 -6.58 -9.31
C ASP A 102 3.43 -6.10 -7.93
N VAL A 103 2.61 -6.18 -6.89
CA VAL A 103 3.04 -5.97 -5.49
C VAL A 103 3.96 -7.10 -5.02
N ALA A 104 3.72 -8.34 -5.45
CA ALA A 104 4.61 -9.44 -5.11
C ALA A 104 6.00 -9.34 -5.76
N ARG A 105 6.12 -8.60 -6.87
CA ARG A 105 7.39 -8.34 -7.58
C ARG A 105 8.23 -7.23 -6.95
N VAL A 106 7.65 -6.32 -6.18
CA VAL A 106 8.41 -5.33 -5.41
C VAL A 106 9.44 -6.08 -4.57
N PRO A 107 10.75 -5.78 -4.68
CA PRO A 107 11.79 -6.50 -3.97
C PRO A 107 11.50 -6.56 -2.47
N ARG A 108 11.02 -7.70 -1.98
CA ARG A 108 10.71 -7.95 -0.57
C ARG A 108 11.97 -8.24 0.24
N ARG A 109 12.98 -7.37 0.09
CA ARG A 109 14.16 -7.36 0.98
C ARG A 109 13.83 -6.71 2.34
N GLU A 110 12.55 -6.38 2.54
CA GLU A 110 11.98 -5.71 3.68
C GLU A 110 11.45 -6.73 4.69
N GLY A 111 12.21 -6.94 5.76
CA GLY A 111 11.68 -7.34 7.05
C GLY A 111 12.22 -8.67 7.58
N THR A 112 12.66 -8.65 8.85
CA THR A 112 12.68 -9.86 9.68
C THR A 112 11.23 -10.34 9.87
N ARG A 113 11.04 -11.62 10.22
CA ARG A 113 9.71 -12.23 10.42
C ARG A 113 8.79 -11.43 11.35
N ASN A 114 9.36 -10.67 12.30
CA ASN A 114 8.65 -10.00 13.40
C ASN A 114 8.30 -8.52 13.11
N SER A 115 8.87 -7.91 12.06
CA SER A 115 8.67 -6.48 11.73
C SER A 115 7.29 -6.11 11.16
N ARG A 116 6.32 -7.04 11.18
CA ARG A 116 5.02 -6.94 10.51
C ARG A 116 3.88 -6.41 11.37
N ALA A 117 4.09 -6.25 12.67
CA ALA A 117 3.10 -5.69 13.57
C ALA A 117 3.78 -4.75 14.54
N LYS A 118 3.36 -3.49 14.53
CA LYS A 118 3.98 -2.41 15.30
C LYS A 118 2.92 -1.58 16.00
N ILE A 119 3.19 -1.20 17.25
CA ILE A 119 2.30 -0.37 18.05
C ILE A 119 3.01 0.84 18.61
N CYS A 120 2.23 1.88 18.86
CA CYS A 120 2.60 3.04 19.67
C CYS A 120 1.73 2.99 20.93
N LEU A 121 2.35 3.13 22.11
CA LEU A 121 1.61 3.06 23.37
C LEU A 121 0.68 4.27 23.56
N ALA A 122 1.09 5.46 23.10
CA ALA A 122 0.19 6.61 23.07
C ALA A 122 -1.00 6.42 22.11
N CYS A 123 -0.83 5.74 20.96
CA CYS A 123 -1.97 5.39 20.09
C CYS A 123 -2.94 4.46 20.82
N VAL A 124 -2.46 3.41 21.48
CA VAL A 124 -3.32 2.49 22.24
C VAL A 124 -4.17 3.26 23.26
N GLN A 125 -3.58 4.20 23.99
CA GLN A 125 -4.33 5.01 24.96
C GLN A 125 -5.30 5.98 24.30
N ALA A 126 -4.87 6.70 23.25
CA ALA A 126 -5.72 7.65 22.53
C ALA A 126 -6.93 6.94 21.90
N ASP A 127 -6.72 5.80 21.25
CA ASP A 127 -7.79 5.02 20.59
C ASP A 127 -8.83 4.51 21.60
N LEU A 128 -8.39 4.11 22.81
CA LEU A 128 -9.30 3.71 23.88
C LEU A 128 -10.17 4.87 24.37
N ILE A 129 -9.59 6.07 24.49
CA ILE A 129 -10.31 7.28 24.92
C ILE A 129 -11.28 7.76 23.82
N GLU A 130 -10.82 7.77 22.58
CA GLU A 130 -11.55 8.36 21.45
C GLU A 130 -12.62 7.43 20.87
N CYS A 131 -12.30 6.13 20.77
CA CYS A 131 -13.11 5.16 20.02
C CYS A 131 -13.57 3.98 20.90
N GLY A 132 -13.13 3.88 22.15
CA GLY A 132 -13.44 2.77 23.05
C GLY A 132 -12.73 1.45 22.71
N TYR A 133 -11.86 1.42 21.70
CA TYR A 133 -11.12 0.23 21.30
C TYR A 133 -9.78 0.59 20.65
N ALA A 134 -8.69 0.01 21.13
CA ALA A 134 -7.37 0.15 20.52
C ALA A 134 -7.18 -0.83 19.36
N TYR A 135 -6.69 -0.32 18.23
CA TYR A 135 -6.54 -1.08 16.99
C TYR A 135 -5.17 -0.89 16.35
N TRP A 136 -4.82 -1.76 15.39
CA TRP A 136 -3.53 -1.69 14.72
C TRP A 136 -3.58 -0.72 13.53
N HIS A 137 -2.81 0.36 13.63
CA HIS A 137 -2.66 1.42 12.62
C HIS A 137 -1.84 0.97 11.40
N ARG A 138 -2.32 1.18 10.18
CA ARG A 138 -1.70 0.75 8.91
C ARG A 138 -0.39 1.45 8.67
N ALA A 139 -0.29 2.74 8.95
CA ALA A 139 0.93 3.51 8.72
C ALA A 139 2.13 2.91 9.48
N HIS A 140 1.92 2.37 10.69
CA HIS A 140 2.97 1.71 11.47
C HIS A 140 3.52 0.43 10.79
N HIS A 141 2.73 -0.19 9.91
CA HIS A 141 3.07 -1.45 9.25
C HIS A 141 3.76 -1.25 7.90
N VAL A 142 3.88 0.00 7.42
CA VAL A 142 4.60 0.28 6.18
C VAL A 142 6.11 0.03 6.39
N PRO A 143 6.82 -0.58 5.41
CA PRO A 143 8.25 -0.81 5.49
C PRO A 143 9.05 0.44 5.83
N GLY A 144 10.04 0.27 6.71
CA GLY A 144 10.93 1.33 7.16
C GLY A 144 10.36 2.26 8.24
N VAL A 145 9.05 2.24 8.51
CA VAL A 145 8.46 3.09 9.56
C VAL A 145 8.86 2.58 10.94
N THR A 146 9.62 3.36 11.71
CA THR A 146 10.05 3.02 13.09
C THR A 146 9.51 3.97 14.14
N ALA A 147 8.85 5.05 13.74
CA ALA A 147 8.21 6.01 14.62
C ALA A 147 6.71 6.10 14.34
N CYS A 148 5.95 6.49 15.35
CA CYS A 148 4.56 6.85 15.21
C CYS A 148 4.43 8.21 14.51
N TRP A 149 3.65 8.27 13.42
CA TRP A 149 3.38 9.52 12.71
C TRP A 149 2.59 10.52 13.58
N ARG A 150 1.71 10.00 14.46
CA ARG A 150 0.82 10.78 15.32
C ARG A 150 1.54 11.32 16.56
N HIS A 151 2.26 10.46 17.28
CA HIS A 151 2.85 10.79 18.59
C HIS A 151 4.36 10.97 18.58
N GLY A 152 5.06 10.55 17.52
CA GLY A 152 6.53 10.61 17.46
C GLY A 152 7.27 9.58 18.33
N GLU A 153 6.55 8.63 18.94
CA GLU A 153 7.16 7.56 19.75
C GLU A 153 7.80 6.48 18.88
N GLU A 154 8.87 5.84 19.38
CA GLU A 154 9.41 4.62 18.80
C GLU A 154 8.37 3.50 18.83
N LEU A 155 8.25 2.77 17.72
CA LEU A 155 7.27 1.70 17.58
C LEU A 155 7.77 0.39 18.19
N LEU A 156 6.92 -0.26 18.98
CA LEU A 156 7.18 -1.58 19.53
C LEU A 156 6.72 -2.67 18.58
N GLN A 157 7.57 -3.67 18.33
CA GLN A 157 7.27 -4.86 17.51
C GLN A 157 7.12 -6.15 18.33
N SER A 158 7.42 -6.06 19.62
CA SER A 158 7.38 -7.15 20.59
C SER A 158 7.16 -6.59 21.98
N CYS A 159 6.72 -7.44 22.91
CA CYS A 159 6.67 -7.09 24.31
C CYS A 159 8.05 -6.58 24.78
N PRO A 160 8.15 -5.40 25.41
CA PRO A 160 9.41 -4.85 25.87
C PRO A 160 10.01 -5.63 27.06
N ASN A 161 9.20 -6.41 27.78
CA ASN A 161 9.64 -7.17 28.95
C ASN A 161 10.22 -8.54 28.58
N CYS A 162 9.51 -9.34 27.78
CA CYS A 162 9.93 -10.71 27.45
C CYS A 162 10.31 -10.92 25.97
N SER A 163 10.36 -9.84 25.18
CA SER A 163 10.65 -9.87 23.73
C SER A 163 9.70 -10.74 22.90
N HIS A 164 8.54 -11.10 23.46
CA HIS A 164 7.54 -11.88 22.74
C HIS A 164 6.99 -11.09 21.54
N PRO A 165 7.10 -11.59 20.29
CA PRO A 165 6.69 -10.83 19.11
C PRO A 165 5.18 -10.68 19.03
N PHE A 166 4.71 -9.51 18.61
CA PHE A 166 3.27 -9.30 18.42
C PHE A 166 2.73 -10.00 17.18
N TYR A 167 3.55 -10.08 16.12
CA TYR A 167 3.18 -10.80 14.91
C TYR A 167 3.56 -12.28 15.00
N ARG A 168 2.60 -13.16 14.72
CA ARG A 168 2.84 -14.58 14.49
C ARG A 168 2.23 -14.99 13.15
N LYS A 169 2.97 -15.80 12.38
CA LYS A 169 2.52 -16.23 11.04
C LYS A 169 1.23 -17.07 11.16
N ASN A 170 0.25 -16.79 10.30
CA ASN A 170 -1.05 -17.48 10.24
C ASN A 170 -1.87 -17.41 11.55
N ARG A 171 -1.66 -16.37 12.36
CA ARG A 171 -2.42 -16.09 13.58
C ARG A 171 -3.04 -14.71 13.49
N LEU A 172 -4.11 -14.49 14.26
CA LEU A 172 -4.66 -13.15 14.48
C LEU A 172 -3.66 -12.30 15.27
N LEU A 173 -3.77 -10.98 15.13
CA LEU A 173 -3.04 -10.08 16.00
C LEU A 173 -3.64 -10.13 17.41
N PRO A 174 -2.82 -10.00 18.47
CA PRO A 174 -3.35 -9.92 19.83
C PRO A 174 -4.20 -8.65 19.99
N GLY A 175 -5.19 -8.69 20.88
CA GLY A 175 -5.88 -7.50 21.33
C GLY A 175 -4.87 -6.57 21.99
N LEU A 176 -4.94 -5.27 21.69
CA LEU A 176 -3.97 -4.30 22.23
C LEU A 176 -4.15 -4.02 23.73
N THR A 177 -5.28 -4.45 24.27
CA THR A 177 -5.59 -4.42 25.71
C THR A 177 -5.25 -5.73 26.42
N ASP A 178 -4.87 -6.78 25.68
CA ASP A 178 -4.58 -8.09 26.26
C ASP A 178 -3.24 -8.05 27.01
N ASP A 179 -3.18 -8.77 28.12
CA ASP A 179 -1.93 -9.00 28.83
C ASP A 179 -1.03 -9.94 28.02
N CYS A 180 0.24 -9.59 27.93
CA CYS A 180 1.27 -10.52 27.49
C CYS A 180 1.41 -11.65 28.53
N ALA A 181 1.91 -12.82 28.11
CA ALA A 181 2.17 -13.95 28.99
C ALA A 181 3.10 -13.64 30.18
N CYS A 182 3.89 -12.56 30.11
CA CYS A 182 4.74 -12.08 31.21
C CYS A 182 4.07 -11.00 32.08
N GLY A 183 2.78 -10.71 31.88
CA GLY A 183 2.01 -9.70 32.62
C GLY A 183 2.12 -8.26 32.12
N TRP A 184 2.94 -8.00 31.09
CA TRP A 184 3.04 -6.68 30.46
C TRP A 184 1.78 -6.35 29.65
N ASN A 185 1.34 -5.09 29.70
CA ASN A 185 0.15 -4.61 28.98
C ASN A 185 0.45 -3.23 28.37
N ALA A 186 -0.04 -2.97 27.15
CA ALA A 186 0.19 -1.72 26.44
C ALA A 186 -0.56 -0.51 27.03
N VAL A 187 -1.62 -0.75 27.82
CA VAL A 187 -2.43 0.30 28.47
C VAL A 187 -1.77 0.80 29.75
N LYS A 188 -1.01 -0.06 30.44
CA LYS A 188 -0.34 0.27 31.70
C LYS A 188 0.73 1.35 31.49
N PRO A 189 1.02 2.18 32.51
CA PRO A 189 2.11 3.14 32.45
C PRO A 189 3.41 2.42 32.09
N ALA A 190 4.04 2.83 31.00
CA ALA A 190 5.28 2.27 30.49
C ALA A 190 6.20 3.40 30.03
N ASN A 191 7.50 3.15 30.05
CA ASN A 191 8.47 4.07 29.48
C ASN A 191 8.23 4.21 27.99
N ARG A 192 8.02 5.45 27.55
CA ARG A 192 7.83 5.81 26.14
C ARG A 192 9.10 6.48 25.66
N SER A 193 9.66 5.96 24.58
CA SER A 193 10.84 6.55 23.93
C SER A 193 10.36 7.38 22.76
N LEU A 194 10.80 8.64 22.68
CA LEU A 194 10.62 9.45 21.49
C LEU A 194 11.61 9.01 20.42
N ALA A 195 11.12 8.89 19.18
CA ALA A 195 11.98 8.70 18.03
C ALA A 195 12.69 10.02 17.66
N SER A 196 13.70 9.93 16.80
CA SER A 196 14.34 11.11 16.23
C SER A 196 13.38 11.91 15.33
N ASN A 197 13.71 13.18 15.11
CA ASN A 197 12.91 14.06 14.25
C ASN A 197 12.83 13.52 12.81
N GLU A 198 13.91 12.94 12.30
CA GLU A 198 14.01 12.38 10.95
C GLU A 198 13.19 11.09 10.82
N GLU A 199 13.17 10.23 11.85
CA GLU A 199 12.28 9.07 11.90
C GLU A 199 10.81 9.49 11.92
N ARG A 200 10.48 10.56 12.66
CA ARG A 200 9.12 11.12 12.69
C ARG A 200 8.74 11.75 11.35
N GLU A 201 9.64 12.53 10.73
CA GLU A 201 9.43 13.14 9.40
C GLU A 201 9.15 12.04 8.35
N PHE A 202 9.92 10.95 8.41
CA PHE A 202 9.67 9.76 7.58
C PHE A 202 8.30 9.15 7.85
N ALA A 203 7.93 8.92 9.11
CA ALA A 203 6.64 8.34 9.45
C ALA A 203 5.45 9.21 8.99
N VAL A 204 5.53 10.54 9.15
CA VAL A 204 4.51 11.49 8.70
C VAL A 204 4.40 11.45 7.18
N PHE A 205 5.52 11.54 6.46
CA PHE A 205 5.51 11.44 5.00
C PHE A 205 4.86 10.14 4.50
N VAL A 206 5.19 9.01 5.14
CA VAL A 206 4.62 7.71 4.78
C VAL A 206 3.12 7.64 5.04
N ASN A 207 2.66 8.16 6.18
CA ASN A 207 1.23 8.26 6.46
C ASN A 207 0.52 9.13 5.41
N ASP A 208 1.08 10.28 5.06
CA ASP A 208 0.48 11.15 4.04
C ASP A 208 0.37 10.48 2.67
N ILE A 209 1.40 9.74 2.24
CA ILE A 209 1.36 8.95 1.00
C ILE A 209 0.26 7.88 1.07
N LEU A 210 0.10 7.22 2.21
CA LEU A 210 -0.92 6.19 2.44
C LEU A 210 -2.34 6.79 2.37
N GLN A 211 -2.57 7.93 3.02
CA GLN A 211 -3.89 8.60 3.07
C GLN A 211 -4.27 9.27 1.75
N ARG A 212 -3.31 9.82 1.00
CA ARG A 212 -3.57 10.46 -0.30
C ARG A 212 -3.99 9.48 -1.40
N ASN A 213 -3.72 8.18 -1.24
CA ASN A 213 -4.05 7.12 -2.20
C ASN A 213 -3.69 7.47 -3.65
N LEU A 214 -2.46 7.96 -3.85
CA LEU A 214 -1.95 8.41 -5.14
C LEU A 214 -2.22 7.40 -6.27
N PRO A 215 -2.51 7.85 -7.51
CA PRO A 215 -2.74 6.96 -8.62
C PRO A 215 -1.49 6.12 -8.92
N SER A 216 -1.67 5.00 -9.63
CA SER A 216 -0.50 4.27 -10.12
C SER A 216 0.21 5.07 -11.20
N ILE A 217 1.53 5.21 -11.07
CA ILE A 217 2.36 6.01 -11.95
C ILE A 217 3.23 5.09 -12.80
N ASP A 218 3.27 5.35 -14.11
CA ASP A 218 4.18 4.64 -15.01
C ASP A 218 5.65 4.84 -14.57
N TYR A 219 6.44 3.77 -14.66
CA TYR A 219 7.82 3.80 -14.16
C TYR A 219 8.68 4.85 -14.86
N THR A 220 8.40 5.19 -16.13
CA THR A 220 9.13 6.21 -16.88
C THR A 220 8.86 7.59 -16.31
N VAL A 221 7.60 7.87 -15.94
CA VAL A 221 7.17 9.11 -15.30
C VAL A 221 7.81 9.24 -13.92
N LEU A 222 7.77 8.18 -13.11
CA LEU A 222 8.40 8.17 -11.79
C LEU A 222 9.91 8.40 -11.88
N ALA A 223 10.60 7.71 -12.81
CA ALA A 223 12.03 7.89 -13.02
C ALA A 223 12.37 9.31 -13.54
N ALA A 224 11.55 9.87 -14.44
CA ALA A 224 11.70 11.24 -14.92
C ALA A 224 11.52 12.26 -13.78
N CYS A 225 10.51 12.06 -12.93
CA CYS A 225 10.24 12.88 -11.74
C CYS A 225 11.46 12.92 -10.81
N TYR A 226 12.00 11.75 -10.44
CA TYR A 226 13.23 11.68 -9.65
C TYR A 226 14.43 12.34 -10.35
N ARG A 227 14.62 12.12 -11.65
CA ARG A 227 15.70 12.74 -12.43
C ARG A 227 15.60 14.26 -12.44
N ARG A 228 14.43 14.82 -12.73
CA ARG A 228 14.24 16.26 -12.82
C ARG A 228 14.44 16.92 -11.46
N GLN A 229 13.86 16.35 -10.42
CA GLN A 229 14.00 16.90 -9.07
C GLN A 229 15.44 16.80 -8.55
N ALA A 230 16.11 15.67 -8.79
CA ALA A 230 17.52 15.51 -8.43
C ALA A 230 18.43 16.51 -9.18
N LYS A 231 18.19 16.73 -10.48
CA LYS A 231 18.92 17.73 -11.28
C LYS A 231 18.70 19.15 -10.76
N LYS A 232 17.46 19.51 -10.42
CA LYS A 232 17.10 20.82 -9.84
C LYS A 232 17.85 21.11 -8.54
N GLN A 233 18.17 20.07 -7.76
CA GLN A 233 18.93 20.16 -6.51
C GLN A 233 20.45 19.97 -6.68
N GLY A 234 20.95 19.90 -7.93
CA GLY A 234 22.39 19.79 -8.20
C GLY A 234 22.98 18.38 -8.09
N PHE A 235 22.15 17.33 -7.93
CA PHE A 235 22.60 15.95 -7.91
C PHE A 235 22.86 15.42 -9.33
N VAL A 236 23.90 15.95 -9.97
CA VAL A 236 24.27 15.66 -11.37
C VAL A 236 25.62 14.97 -11.50
N HIS A 237 25.73 14.10 -12.50
CA HIS A 237 26.97 13.49 -12.96
C HIS A 237 26.98 13.47 -14.50
N GLY A 238 27.56 14.51 -15.10
CA GLY A 238 27.38 14.80 -16.53
C GLY A 238 25.90 14.96 -16.86
N ASN A 239 25.42 14.20 -17.85
CA ASN A 239 24.00 14.21 -18.26
C ASN A 239 23.09 13.32 -17.38
N LEU A 240 23.68 12.49 -16.51
CA LEU A 240 23.01 11.53 -15.64
C LEU A 240 22.79 12.08 -14.23
N ILE A 241 21.98 11.38 -13.42
CA ILE A 241 21.88 11.68 -11.98
C ILE A 241 23.18 11.27 -11.30
N GLY A 242 23.71 12.15 -10.46
CA GLY A 242 24.78 11.82 -9.52
C GLY A 242 24.24 11.03 -8.33
N THR A 243 23.94 9.74 -8.52
CA THR A 243 23.34 8.88 -7.47
C THR A 243 24.21 8.77 -6.22
N ALA A 244 25.54 8.79 -6.36
CA ALA A 244 26.46 8.82 -5.22
C ALA A 244 26.33 10.12 -4.40
N LYS A 245 26.21 11.28 -5.06
CA LYS A 245 26.00 12.57 -4.38
C LYS A 245 24.64 12.63 -3.68
N LEU A 246 23.58 12.19 -4.38
CA LEU A 246 22.25 12.10 -3.80
C LEU A 246 22.24 11.17 -2.58
N PHE A 247 22.87 10.00 -2.68
CA PHE A 247 22.93 9.07 -1.57
C PHE A 247 23.74 9.62 -0.39
N SER A 248 24.86 10.31 -0.63
CA SER A 248 25.59 11.01 0.43
C SER A 248 24.70 12.02 1.13
N SER A 249 23.96 12.84 0.38
CA SER A 249 23.06 13.84 0.97
C SER A 249 21.93 13.22 1.79
N ILE A 250 21.40 12.06 1.38
CA ILE A 250 20.43 11.28 2.17
C ILE A 250 21.09 10.79 3.46
N ARG A 251 22.30 10.25 3.40
CA ARG A 251 23.05 9.79 4.57
C ARG A 251 23.40 10.93 5.53
N ASP A 252 23.71 12.11 5.01
CA ASP A 252 24.01 13.28 5.83
C ASP A 252 22.75 13.77 6.56
N LYS A 253 21.57 13.71 5.92
CA LYS A 253 20.29 14.06 6.56
C LYS A 253 19.82 13.00 7.57
N PHE A 254 19.81 11.72 7.19
CA PHE A 254 19.19 10.67 8.00
C PHE A 254 20.18 9.90 8.88
N SER A 255 21.49 10.05 8.72
CA SER A 255 22.53 9.24 9.37
C SER A 255 22.47 7.74 9.02
N ASP A 256 23.60 7.05 9.18
CA ASP A 256 23.67 5.60 8.97
C ASP A 256 22.77 4.81 9.94
N LYS A 257 22.56 5.33 11.16
CA LYS A 257 21.75 4.68 12.19
C LYS A 257 20.28 4.59 11.76
N ILE A 258 19.70 5.69 11.26
CA ILE A 258 18.28 5.71 10.85
C ILE A 258 18.11 4.96 9.53
N ILE A 259 19.01 5.11 8.56
CA ILE A 259 18.92 4.36 7.31
C ILE A 259 18.96 2.85 7.58
N SER A 260 19.76 2.39 8.56
CA SER A 260 19.79 0.98 8.97
C SER A 260 18.49 0.52 9.63
N LYS A 261 17.77 1.41 10.33
CA LYS A 261 16.42 1.13 10.85
C LYS A 261 15.39 1.02 9.71
N ILE A 262 15.49 1.89 8.68
CA ILE A 262 14.56 1.98 7.55
C ILE A 262 14.77 0.85 6.53
N ASP A 263 16.03 0.54 6.19
CA ASP A 263 16.41 -0.43 5.15
C ASP A 263 17.30 -1.52 5.73
N LEU A 264 16.75 -2.72 5.90
CA LEU A 264 17.48 -3.88 6.42
C LEU A 264 18.60 -4.37 5.51
N ALA A 265 18.52 -4.14 4.19
CA ALA A 265 19.65 -4.45 3.30
C ALA A 265 20.82 -3.50 3.58
N TYR A 266 20.53 -2.24 3.92
CA TYR A 266 21.54 -1.29 4.35
C TYR A 266 22.17 -1.71 5.69
N ALA A 267 21.35 -2.13 6.66
CA ALA A 267 21.82 -2.66 7.94
C ALA A 267 22.72 -3.89 7.77
N ALA A 268 22.45 -4.72 6.77
CA ALA A 268 23.28 -5.89 6.42
C ALA A 268 24.57 -5.55 5.65
N GLY A 269 24.91 -4.25 5.48
CA GLY A 269 26.11 -3.81 4.78
C GLY A 269 26.00 -3.81 3.25
N ILE A 270 24.81 -4.06 2.68
CA ILE A 270 24.58 -4.05 1.23
C ILE A 270 24.33 -2.60 0.77
N ARG A 271 25.43 -1.89 0.47
CA ARG A 271 25.41 -0.45 0.14
C ARG A 271 25.61 -0.14 -1.34
N SER A 272 26.08 -1.10 -2.14
CA SER A 272 26.36 -0.89 -3.56
C SER A 272 25.07 -0.67 -4.35
N GLN A 273 25.08 0.34 -5.23
CA GLN A 273 23.93 0.70 -6.08
C GLN A 273 22.63 0.83 -5.26
N TRP A 274 22.67 1.59 -4.16
CA TRP A 274 21.53 1.74 -3.26
C TRP A 274 20.32 2.41 -3.95
N ILE A 275 20.58 3.44 -4.75
CA ILE A 275 19.62 4.08 -5.65
C ILE A 275 19.69 3.42 -7.03
N ARG A 276 18.61 2.74 -7.42
CA ARG A 276 18.49 2.09 -8.74
C ARG A 276 17.28 2.66 -9.45
N LEU A 277 17.52 3.30 -10.60
CA LEU A 277 16.47 3.72 -11.52
C LEU A 277 16.37 2.79 -12.74
N SER A 278 17.11 1.68 -12.72
CA SER A 278 16.97 0.59 -13.68
C SER A 278 15.65 -0.12 -13.45
N THR A 279 15.10 -0.66 -14.54
CA THR A 279 13.79 -1.29 -14.52
C THR A 279 13.91 -2.79 -14.68
N THR A 280 13.12 -3.53 -13.91
CA THR A 280 12.93 -4.96 -14.06
C THR A 280 11.44 -5.21 -14.30
N ARG A 281 11.09 -5.74 -15.48
CA ARG A 281 9.69 -6.10 -15.84
C ARG A 281 8.67 -4.96 -15.65
N GLY A 282 9.04 -3.74 -16.07
CA GLY A 282 8.15 -2.56 -16.02
C GLY A 282 8.08 -1.84 -14.67
N GLN A 283 8.90 -2.23 -13.69
CA GLN A 283 8.98 -1.59 -12.38
C GLN A 283 10.40 -1.11 -12.10
N ILE A 284 10.56 -0.05 -11.32
CA ILE A 284 11.87 0.35 -10.80
C ILE A 284 12.33 -0.72 -9.79
N ASP A 285 13.54 -1.26 -9.96
CA ASP A 285 14.10 -2.32 -9.09
C ASP A 285 14.58 -1.74 -7.75
N MET A 286 13.65 -1.36 -6.89
CA MET A 286 13.95 -0.74 -5.61
C MET A 286 12.90 -1.08 -4.54
N PRO A 287 13.30 -1.41 -3.29
CA PRO A 287 12.36 -1.60 -2.18
C PRO A 287 11.53 -0.33 -1.91
N LEU A 288 10.30 -0.52 -1.40
CA LEU A 288 9.39 0.58 -1.08
C LEU A 288 10.01 1.57 -0.09
N ALA A 289 10.68 1.08 0.96
CA ALA A 289 11.31 1.94 1.96
C ALA A 289 12.31 2.94 1.34
N ARG A 290 13.04 2.53 0.29
CA ARG A 290 13.95 3.42 -0.45
C ARG A 290 13.20 4.40 -1.34
N HIS A 291 12.13 3.97 -2.01
CA HIS A 291 11.25 4.87 -2.76
C HIS A 291 10.71 5.99 -1.87
N LEU A 292 10.20 5.63 -0.70
CA LEU A 292 9.68 6.57 0.28
C LEU A 292 10.77 7.53 0.78
N LEU A 293 11.95 7.01 1.12
CA LEU A 293 13.04 7.82 1.65
C LEU A 293 13.61 8.80 0.62
N ILE A 294 13.77 8.35 -0.63
CA ILE A 294 14.19 9.21 -1.75
C ILE A 294 13.12 10.26 -2.05
N SER A 295 11.84 9.88 -2.03
CA SER A 295 10.73 10.82 -2.26
C SER A 295 10.69 11.88 -1.18
N LEU A 296 10.80 11.50 0.10
CA LEU A 296 10.87 12.47 1.19
C LEU A 296 12.07 13.40 1.03
N HIS A 297 13.26 12.87 0.72
CA HIS A 297 14.45 13.70 0.58
C HIS A 297 14.37 14.67 -0.60
N LEU A 298 13.89 14.22 -1.77
CA LEU A 298 13.81 15.04 -2.97
C LEU A 298 12.65 16.04 -2.94
N PHE A 299 11.51 15.71 -2.35
CA PHE A 299 10.30 16.54 -2.42
C PHE A 299 9.91 17.20 -1.10
N GLY A 300 10.42 16.71 0.03
CA GLY A 300 10.18 17.23 1.38
C GLY A 300 8.82 16.87 1.98
N CYS A 301 7.77 16.73 1.17
CA CYS A 301 6.43 16.35 1.63
C CYS A 301 5.64 15.63 0.53
N ALA A 302 4.59 14.91 0.91
CA ALA A 302 3.76 14.13 0.00
C ALA A 302 3.03 15.00 -1.04
N GLU A 303 2.61 16.22 -0.66
CA GLU A 303 1.94 17.17 -1.56
C GLU A 303 2.84 17.59 -2.74
N LYS A 304 4.08 17.98 -2.45
CA LYS A 304 5.05 18.35 -3.48
C LYS A 304 5.39 17.17 -4.37
N PHE A 305 5.50 15.98 -3.79
CA PHE A 305 5.73 14.76 -4.56
C PHE A 305 4.58 14.47 -5.52
N GLU A 306 3.34 14.49 -5.04
CA GLU A 306 2.12 14.31 -5.85
C GLU A 306 2.04 15.32 -6.99
N LYS A 307 2.27 16.60 -6.70
CA LYS A 307 2.27 17.67 -7.71
C LYS A 307 3.30 17.41 -8.80
N CYS A 308 4.53 17.05 -8.45
CA CYS A 308 5.57 16.74 -9.43
C CYS A 308 5.23 15.47 -10.25
N LEU A 309 4.63 14.45 -9.66
CA LEU A 309 4.15 13.28 -10.40
C LEU A 309 3.05 13.63 -11.41
N ALA A 310 2.12 14.51 -11.04
CA ALA A 310 1.08 14.98 -11.93
C ALA A 310 1.66 15.80 -13.10
N GLU A 311 2.58 16.73 -12.82
CA GLU A 311 3.28 17.52 -13.83
C GLU A 311 4.05 16.64 -14.83
N GLU A 312 4.81 15.65 -14.34
CA GLU A 312 5.54 14.72 -15.22
C GLU A 312 4.60 13.81 -16.02
N SER A 313 3.45 13.42 -15.46
CA SER A 313 2.44 12.63 -16.18
C SER A 313 1.87 13.41 -17.37
N LEU A 314 1.64 14.71 -17.19
CA LEU A 314 1.19 15.61 -18.27
C LEU A 314 2.27 15.77 -19.35
N LEU A 315 3.52 15.97 -18.94
CA LEU A 315 4.66 16.07 -19.87
C LEU A 315 4.83 14.78 -20.69
N ALA A 316 4.79 13.62 -20.05
CA ALA A 316 4.86 12.32 -20.74
C ALA A 316 3.71 12.10 -21.72
N SER A 317 2.50 12.56 -21.37
CA SER A 317 1.32 12.49 -22.25
C SER A 317 1.45 13.44 -23.45
N SER A 318 2.06 14.61 -23.27
CA SER A 318 2.30 15.58 -24.35
C SER A 318 3.42 15.17 -25.31
N ALA A 319 4.42 14.43 -24.83
CA ALA A 319 5.55 13.94 -25.63
C ALA A 319 5.22 12.72 -26.50
N ASN A 320 4.08 12.05 -26.26
CA ASN A 320 3.58 10.92 -27.03
C ASN A 320 2.20 11.25 -27.67
N PRO A 321 2.14 11.88 -28.87
CA PRO A 321 0.87 12.30 -29.48
C PRO A 321 -0.01 11.17 -30.04
N THR A 322 0.35 9.90 -29.88
CA THR A 322 -0.37 8.77 -30.50
C THR A 322 -1.04 7.87 -29.48
N VAL A 323 -2.25 8.25 -29.05
CA VAL A 323 -3.50 7.49 -29.26
C VAL A 323 -4.66 8.49 -29.21
N ARG A 324 -4.86 9.30 -30.27
CA ARG A 324 -6.25 9.63 -30.63
C ARG A 324 -6.83 8.36 -31.20
N LEU A 325 -7.88 7.83 -30.56
CA LEU A 325 -8.77 6.85 -31.19
C LEU A 325 -9.07 7.37 -32.60
N LYS A 326 -8.52 6.73 -33.63
CA LYS A 326 -9.10 6.86 -34.97
C LYS A 326 -10.49 6.26 -34.81
N GLU A 327 -11.51 7.10 -34.68
CA GLU A 327 -12.84 6.71 -35.12
C GLU A 327 -12.66 6.18 -36.54
N LYS A 328 -12.73 4.85 -36.69
CA LYS A 328 -12.84 4.24 -38.01
C LYS A 328 -14.22 4.65 -38.51
N THR A 329 -14.29 5.78 -39.21
CA THR A 329 -15.42 6.09 -40.08
C THR A 329 -15.54 4.93 -41.06
N LEU A 330 -16.54 4.07 -40.85
CA LEU A 330 -16.84 3.00 -41.79
C LEU A 330 -17.11 3.64 -43.17
N PRO A 331 -16.51 3.12 -44.26
CA PRO A 331 -16.80 3.55 -45.62
C PRO A 331 -18.32 3.51 -45.88
N GLU A 332 -18.86 4.53 -46.55
CA GLU A 332 -20.30 4.72 -46.77
C GLU A 332 -20.99 3.51 -47.40
N HIS A 333 -20.29 2.76 -48.27
CA HIS A 333 -20.81 1.54 -48.86
C HIS A 333 -21.10 0.43 -47.81
N LYS A 334 -20.30 0.36 -46.74
CA LYS A 334 -20.52 -0.61 -45.64
C LYS A 334 -21.64 -0.17 -44.71
N LYS A 335 -21.85 1.14 -44.53
CA LYS A 335 -23.01 1.67 -43.77
C LYS A 335 -24.32 1.41 -44.52
N LYS A 336 -24.34 1.50 -45.86
CA LYS A 336 -25.50 1.17 -46.68
C LYS A 336 -25.86 -0.32 -46.60
N ALA A 337 -24.88 -1.20 -46.77
CA ALA A 337 -25.07 -2.64 -46.64
C ALA A 337 -25.57 -3.05 -45.24
N TYR A 338 -25.12 -2.36 -44.18
CA TYR A 338 -25.58 -2.63 -42.81
C TYR A 338 -27.02 -2.13 -42.56
N ARG A 339 -27.40 -0.99 -43.15
CA ARG A 339 -28.79 -0.49 -43.11
C ARG A 339 -29.76 -1.39 -43.86
N GLU A 340 -29.38 -1.88 -45.03
CA GLU A 340 -30.19 -2.84 -45.81
C GLU A 340 -30.38 -4.17 -45.05
N LYS A 341 -29.33 -4.65 -44.37
CA LYS A 341 -29.40 -5.86 -43.54
C LYS A 341 -30.29 -5.70 -42.31
N ILE A 342 -30.29 -4.52 -41.68
CA ILE A 342 -31.20 -4.20 -40.56
C ILE A 342 -32.64 -4.06 -41.04
N SER A 343 -32.87 -3.45 -42.21
CA SER A 343 -34.22 -3.32 -42.79
C SER A 343 -34.83 -4.68 -43.15
N MET A 344 -34.03 -5.61 -43.71
CA MET A 344 -34.46 -7.00 -43.93
C MET A 344 -34.81 -7.71 -42.62
N LEU A 345 -33.99 -7.56 -41.58
CA LEU A 345 -34.24 -8.20 -40.28
C LEU A 345 -35.49 -7.63 -39.57
N LEU A 346 -35.77 -6.34 -39.71
CA LEU A 346 -36.96 -5.71 -39.14
C LEU A 346 -38.24 -6.00 -39.94
N GLY A 347 -38.14 -6.18 -41.27
CA GLY A 347 -39.26 -6.61 -42.12
C GLY A 347 -39.74 -8.03 -41.81
N VAL A 348 -38.82 -8.96 -41.53
CA VAL A 348 -39.13 -10.37 -41.21
C VAL A 348 -39.81 -10.52 -39.84
N VAL A 349 -39.66 -9.54 -38.94
CA VAL A 349 -40.31 -9.55 -37.61
C VAL A 349 -41.78 -9.09 -37.69
N LEU A 350 -42.19 -8.38 -38.74
CA LEU A 350 -43.57 -7.89 -38.89
C LEU A 350 -44.49 -8.88 -39.65
N GLU A 351 -43.94 -9.84 -40.38
CA GLU A 351 -44.75 -10.87 -41.09
C GLU A 351 -44.97 -12.16 -40.28
N ASN A 352 -44.19 -12.41 -39.22
CA ASN A 352 -44.36 -13.60 -38.35
C ASN A 352 -45.15 -13.31 -37.06
N GLY A 353 -45.88 -12.20 -37.02
CA GLY A 353 -46.65 -11.71 -35.87
C GLY A 353 -48.15 -11.51 -36.15
N LYS A 354 -48.76 -12.37 -36.96
CA LYS A 354 -50.22 -12.52 -37.08
C LYS A 354 -50.62 -13.98 -37.06
#